data_AF-A0A2X1NJY7-F1
#
_entry.id   AF-A0A2X1NJY7-F1
#
_cell.length_a   1.000
_cell.length_b   1.000
_cell.length_c   1.000
_cell.angle_alpha   90.00
_cell.angle_beta   90.00
_cell.angle_gamma   90.00
#
_symmetry.space_group_name_H-M   'P 1'
#
loop_
_entity.id
_entity.type
_entity.pdbx_description
1 polymer ?
#
loop_
_entity_poly.entity_id
_entity_poly.type
_entity_poly.pdbx_seq_one_letter_code
_entity_poly.pdbx_strand_id
1 'polypeptide(L)' 'MAEMKNLKIEVVRYNPEVVPHRIAHSMKCLMTQLPHYWMRWATSKTTWHRT' A
#
# COMPACT_ATOMS: atom_id res chain seq x y z
N MET A 1 -20.32 -14.87 6.80
CA MET A 1 -19.61 -13.58 6.71
C MET A 1 -18.14 -13.86 6.52
N ALA A 2 -17.46 -13.24 5.55
CA ALA A 2 -16.06 -13.53 5.28
C ALA A 2 -15.15 -12.81 6.29
N GLU A 3 -14.17 -13.53 6.82
CA GLU A 3 -13.25 -13.04 7.86
C GLU A 3 -12.15 -12.14 7.25
N MET A 4 -12.03 -10.92 7.77
CA MET A 4 -10.97 -9.99 7.37
C MET A 4 -9.68 -10.30 8.13
N LYS A 5 -8.57 -10.47 7.42
CA LYS A 5 -7.25 -10.69 8.02
C LYS A 5 -6.45 -9.40 8.05
N ASN A 6 -5.60 -9.25 9.07
CA ASN A 6 -4.61 -8.18 9.10
C ASN A 6 -3.44 -8.56 8.18
N LEU A 7 -3.15 -7.71 7.21
CA LEU A 7 -1.97 -7.80 6.36
C LEU A 7 -1.02 -6.66 6.71
N LYS A 8 0.22 -7.00 7.03
CA LYS A 8 1.32 -6.04 7.15
C LYS A 8 2.06 -5.99 5.82
N ILE A 9 2.17 -4.80 5.25
CA ILE A 9 2.86 -4.53 3.99
C ILE A 9 4.07 -3.66 4.30
N GLU A 10 5.25 -4.07 3.88
CA GLU A 10 6.45 -3.24 3.95
C GLU A 10 6.74 -2.63 2.58
N VAL A 11 6.96 -1.31 2.56
CA VAL A 11 7.18 -0.54 1.34
C VAL A 11 8.44 0.27 1.47
N VAL A 12 9.30 0.18 0.46
CA VAL A 12 10.46 1.06 0.32
C VAL A 12 9.98 2.33 -0.38
N ARG A 13 10.05 3.46 0.29
CA ARG A 13 9.79 4.76 -0.32
C ARG A 13 11.07 5.32 -0.91
N TYR A 14 10.95 5.82 -2.12
CA TYR A 14 12.01 6.50 -2.84
C TYR A 14 11.56 7.93 -3.17
N ASN A 15 12.38 8.90 -2.79
CA ASN A 15 12.31 10.28 -3.25
C ASN A 15 13.74 10.65 -3.66
N PRO A 16 14.01 11.17 -4.87
CA PRO A 16 15.37 11.50 -5.30
C PRO A 16 16.10 12.50 -4.38
N GLU A 17 15.37 13.33 -3.64
CA GLU A 17 15.93 14.33 -2.72
C GLU A 17 16.20 13.78 -1.30
N VAL A 18 15.72 12.58 -0.98
CA VAL A 18 15.76 12.03 0.39
C VAL A 18 16.23 10.58 0.35
N VAL A 19 17.03 10.17 1.34
CA VAL A 19 17.49 8.78 1.42
C VAL A 19 16.29 7.81 1.47
N PRO A 20 16.30 6.75 0.64
CA PRO A 20 15.22 5.76 0.63
C PRO A 20 15.05 5.12 2.00
N HIS A 21 13.80 4.93 2.41
CA HIS A 21 13.49 4.35 3.71
C HIS A 21 12.29 3.41 3.63
N ARG A 22 12.28 2.42 4.54
CA ARG A 22 11.21 1.43 4.65
C ARG A 22 10.10 1.96 5.56
N ILE A 23 8.86 1.73 5.18
CA ILE A 23 7.68 1.98 5.99
C ILE A 23 6.78 0.75 6.01
N ALA A 24 6.19 0.45 7.16
CA ALA A 24 5.20 -0.61 7.30
C ALA A 24 3.79 -0.04 7.37
N HIS A 25 2.87 -0.64 6.61
CA HIS A 25 1.44 -0.33 6.64
C HIS A 25 0.67 -1.59 7.04
N SER A 26 -0.21 -1.46 8.03
CA SER A 26 -1.11 -2.53 8.43
C SER A 26 -2.50 -2.23 7.89
N MET A 27 -3.12 -3.20 7.23
CA MET A 27 -4.47 -3.07 6.70
C MET A 27 -5.29 -4.34 6.93
N LYS A 28 -6.58 -4.17 7.23
CA LYS A 28 -7.54 -5.28 7.23
C LYS A 28 -7.98 -5.53 5.80
N CYS A 29 -7.83 -6.76 5.32
CA CYS A 29 -8.21 -7.14 3.96
C CYS A 29 -8.89 -8.50 3.93
N LEU A 30 -9.87 -8.64 3.04
CA LEU A 30 -10.34 -9.94 2.59
C LEU A 30 -9.34 -10.50 1.57
N MET A 31 -8.88 -11.74 1.76
CA MET A 31 -7.87 -12.35 0.87
C MET A 31 -8.33 -12.39 -0.60
N THR A 32 -9.63 -12.54 -0.83
CA THR A 32 -10.26 -12.53 -2.16
C THR A 32 -10.18 -11.17 -2.86
N GLN A 33 -9.91 -10.08 -2.13
CA GLN A 33 -9.85 -8.72 -2.68
C GLN A 33 -8.41 -8.20 -2.81
N LEU A 34 -7.40 -8.96 -2.36
CA LEU A 34 -5.98 -8.56 -2.39
C LEU A 34 -5.49 -8.01 -3.74
N PRO A 35 -5.82 -8.62 -4.90
CA PRO A 35 -5.37 -8.10 -6.20
C PRO A 35 -5.86 -6.67 -6.49
N HIS A 36 -7.09 -6.35 -6.06
CA HIS A 36 -7.71 -5.03 -6.28
C HIS A 36 -7.25 -3.99 -5.24
N TYR A 37 -7.01 -4.41 -3.99
CA TYR A 37 -6.54 -3.50 -2.94
C TYR A 37 -5.10 -3.02 -3.18
N TRP A 38 -4.21 -3.90 -3.65
CA TRP A 38 -2.83 -3.51 -3.96
C TRP A 38 -2.80 -2.46 -5.07
N MET A 39 -3.58 -2.66 -6.14
CA MET A 39 -3.70 -1.68 -7.22
C MET A 39 -4.25 -0.35 -6.70
N ARG A 40 -5.34 -0.35 -5.92
CA ARG A 40 -5.91 0.89 -5.38
C ARG A 40 -4.95 1.65 -4.48
N TRP A 41 -4.18 0.95 -3.63
CA TRP A 41 -3.18 1.57 -2.77
C TRP A 41 -2.02 2.17 -3.58
N ALA A 42 -1.52 1.46 -4.59
CA ALA A 42 -0.51 1.97 -5.52
C ALA A 42 -1.02 3.19 -6.31
N THR A 43 -2.22 3.12 -6.90
CA THR A 43 -2.83 4.21 -7.69
C THR A 43 -3.11 5.46 -6.86
N SER A 44 -3.55 5.30 -5.60
CA SER A 44 -3.80 6.44 -4.70
C SER A 44 -2.51 7.18 -4.29
N LYS A 45 -1.34 6.54 -4.39
CA LYS A 45 -0.05 7.13 -4.03
C LYS A 45 0.73 7.64 -5.23
N THR A 46 0.50 7.13 -6.44
CA THR A 46 1.11 7.65 -7.68
C THR A 46 0.42 8.92 -8.21
N THR A 47 -0.85 9.12 -7.87
CA THR A 47 -1.61 10.34 -8.22
C THR A 47 -1.17 11.59 -7.45
N TRP A 48 -0.29 11.45 -6.46
CA TRP A 48 0.23 12.58 -5.66
C TRP A 48 1.22 13.48 -6.40
N HIS A 49 1.57 13.17 -7.66
CA HIS A 49 2.50 13.96 -8.48
C HIS A 49 1.82 14.71 -9.64
N ARG A 50 0.49 14.90 -9.61
CA ARG A 50 -0.23 15.67 -10.65
C ARG A 50 -1.25 16.64 -10.06
N THR A 51 -0.77 17.57 -9.23
CA THR A 51 -1.41 18.87 -8.92
C THR A 51 -0.33 19.85 -8.52
#